data_AF-A0A3D2I340-F1
#
_entry.id   AF-A0A3D2I340-F1
#
_cell.length_a   1.000
_cell.length_b   1.000
_cell.length_c   1.000
_cell.angle_alpha   90.00
_cell.angle_beta   90.00
_cell.angle_gamma   90.00
#
_symmetry.space_group_name_H-M   'P 1'
#
loop_
_entity.id
_entity.type
_entity.pdbx_description
1 polymer ?
#
loop_
_entity_poly.entity_id
_entity_poly.type
_entity_poly.pdbx_seq_one_letter_code
_entity_poly.pdbx_strand_id
1 'polypeptide(L)'
;MGELKVSSIEIGKDVKLHKNAFYGAGPLKVTLLDGRINVEKHSFSEMGKYGCESEIFMCESIKTIEEYAFYEENGTKKVYLNNNLERIEKSGLYGAAYSDLPDSIKYLGSNSLGYASKQITKLPENLEYIGEHCLTLYGGKIKVSSHVKKMAVNAIVWECTNSDVQGYEVDKNNLYYKSDSNGWLYSKDGKKLFYAYRLPSENNVVIPKGVEKVYKKGVYMYGDDFAPGEKSKIFN
;
A
#
# COMPACT_ATOMS: atom_id res chain seq x y z
N MET A 1 -31.46 -6.67 -19.85
CA MET A 1 -30.08 -7.00 -20.31
C MET A 1 -29.83 -8.45 -19.92
N GLY A 2 -29.30 -9.28 -20.83
CA GLY A 2 -28.90 -10.64 -20.49
C GLY A 2 -27.58 -10.63 -19.72
N GLU A 3 -27.43 -11.54 -18.75
CA GLU A 3 -26.16 -11.74 -18.05
C GLU A 3 -25.08 -12.24 -19.01
N LEU A 4 -23.88 -11.65 -18.93
CA LEU A 4 -22.74 -12.12 -19.70
C LEU A 4 -22.26 -13.47 -19.14
N LYS A 5 -22.02 -14.44 -20.01
CA LYS A 5 -21.45 -15.73 -19.62
C LYS A 5 -19.99 -15.55 -19.17
N VAL A 6 -19.66 -16.01 -17.97
CA VAL A 6 -18.28 -16.06 -17.47
C VAL A 6 -17.49 -17.11 -18.25
N SER A 7 -16.35 -16.71 -18.81
CA SER A 7 -15.40 -17.63 -19.47
C SER A 7 -14.26 -18.00 -18.52
N SER A 8 -13.48 -19.03 -18.86
CA SER A 8 -12.27 -19.39 -18.10
C SER A 8 -11.07 -19.58 -19.03
N ILE A 9 -9.89 -19.20 -18.56
CA ILE A 9 -8.62 -19.39 -19.26
C ILE A 9 -7.53 -19.83 -18.29
N GLU A 10 -6.67 -20.75 -18.75
CA GLU A 10 -5.45 -21.14 -18.07
C GLU A 10 -4.24 -20.63 -18.86
N ILE A 11 -3.31 -19.98 -18.18
CA ILE A 11 -2.16 -19.32 -18.81
C ILE A 11 -0.89 -20.03 -18.35
N GLY A 12 -0.30 -20.81 -19.28
CA GLY A 12 0.97 -21.50 -19.08
C GLY A 12 2.14 -20.54 -18.82
N LYS A 13 3.18 -21.03 -18.14
CA LYS A 13 4.40 -20.25 -17.82
C LYS A 13 5.12 -19.68 -19.05
N ASP A 14 5.01 -20.34 -20.21
CA ASP A 14 5.70 -19.96 -21.44
C ASP A 14 4.91 -18.94 -22.28
N VAL A 15 3.66 -18.64 -21.88
CA VAL A 15 2.83 -17.62 -22.52
C VAL A 15 3.28 -16.24 -22.05
N LYS A 16 3.73 -15.42 -23.00
CA LYS A 16 4.13 -14.03 -22.73
C LYS A 16 2.90 -13.12 -22.68
N LEU A 17 2.69 -12.46 -21.54
CA LEU A 17 1.64 -11.46 -21.43
C LEU A 17 2.20 -10.07 -21.77
N HIS A 18 1.85 -9.58 -22.96
CA HIS A 18 2.21 -8.22 -23.36
C HIS A 18 1.42 -7.18 -22.55
N LYS A 19 1.92 -5.94 -22.53
CA LYS A 19 1.22 -4.80 -21.96
C LYS A 19 -0.23 -4.76 -22.46
N ASN A 20 -1.18 -4.65 -21.53
CA ASN A 20 -2.62 -4.58 -21.80
C ASN A 20 -3.23 -5.85 -22.44
N ALA A 21 -2.60 -7.02 -22.30
CA ALA A 21 -3.08 -8.28 -22.88
C ALA A 21 -4.55 -8.61 -22.50
N PHE A 22 -4.99 -8.24 -21.30
CA PHE A 22 -6.35 -8.44 -20.81
C PHE A 22 -7.11 -7.14 -20.56
N TYR A 23 -6.73 -6.05 -21.23
CA TYR A 23 -7.40 -4.76 -21.06
C TYR A 23 -8.89 -4.85 -21.43
N GLY A 24 -9.77 -4.47 -20.51
CA GLY A 24 -11.22 -4.53 -20.69
C GLY A 24 -11.80 -5.94 -20.80
N ALA A 25 -10.98 -7.00 -20.71
CA ALA A 25 -11.44 -8.37 -20.77
C ALA A 25 -12.31 -8.69 -19.54
N GLY A 26 -13.37 -9.45 -19.75
CA GLY A 26 -14.28 -9.87 -18.69
C GLY A 26 -15.72 -10.01 -19.17
N PRO A 27 -16.57 -10.75 -18.43
CA PRO A 27 -16.24 -11.46 -17.19
C PRO A 27 -15.42 -12.73 -17.46
N LEU A 28 -14.31 -12.90 -16.73
CA LEU A 28 -13.33 -13.97 -16.99
C LEU A 28 -12.72 -14.50 -15.68
N LYS A 29 -12.55 -15.82 -15.62
CA LYS A 29 -11.75 -16.51 -14.61
C LYS A 29 -10.39 -16.89 -15.21
N VAL A 30 -9.31 -16.38 -14.64
CA VAL A 30 -7.94 -16.60 -15.11
C VAL A 30 -7.18 -17.43 -14.08
N THR A 31 -6.58 -18.53 -14.53
CA THR A 31 -5.65 -19.32 -13.72
C THR A 31 -4.24 -19.16 -14.29
N LEU A 32 -3.32 -18.60 -13.51
CA LEU A 32 -1.90 -18.57 -13.87
C LEU A 32 -1.27 -19.91 -13.45
N LEU A 33 -0.72 -20.65 -14.39
CA LEU A 33 -0.18 -22.00 -14.14
C LEU A 33 1.24 -21.97 -13.56
N ASP A 34 1.58 -23.04 -12.86
CA ASP A 34 2.88 -23.24 -12.20
C ASP A 34 4.10 -23.02 -13.12
N GLY A 35 5.18 -22.53 -12.52
CA GLY A 35 6.43 -22.20 -13.19
C GLY A 35 6.51 -20.75 -13.69
N ARG A 36 5.41 -19.99 -13.61
CA ARG A 36 5.42 -18.54 -13.80
C ARG A 36 5.99 -17.86 -12.56
N ILE A 37 6.98 -16.98 -12.74
CA ILE A 37 7.69 -16.29 -11.64
C ILE A 37 7.17 -14.87 -11.42
N ASN A 38 6.74 -14.19 -12.49
CA ASN A 38 6.23 -12.83 -12.45
C ASN A 38 4.82 -12.76 -13.03
N VAL A 39 4.02 -11.82 -12.52
CA VAL A 39 2.90 -11.28 -13.29
C VAL A 39 3.41 -10.04 -14.04
N GLU A 40 3.40 -10.09 -15.37
CA GLU A 40 4.05 -9.12 -16.23
C GLU A 40 3.40 -7.74 -16.15
N LYS A 41 4.23 -6.72 -16.36
CA LYS A 41 3.86 -5.30 -16.36
C LYS A 41 2.63 -5.02 -17.23
N HIS A 42 1.61 -4.39 -16.63
CA HIS A 42 0.32 -4.05 -17.23
C HIS A 42 -0.48 -5.23 -17.85
N SER A 43 -0.15 -6.49 -17.57
CA SER A 43 -0.79 -7.62 -18.27
C SER A 43 -2.31 -7.70 -18.05
N PHE A 44 -2.78 -7.38 -16.84
CA PHE A 44 -4.20 -7.38 -16.44
C PHE A 44 -4.71 -5.98 -16.05
N SER A 45 -4.03 -4.92 -16.49
CA SER A 45 -4.46 -3.55 -16.24
C SER A 45 -5.83 -3.29 -16.88
N GLU A 46 -6.75 -2.69 -16.11
CA GLU A 46 -8.12 -2.37 -16.54
C GLU A 46 -8.93 -3.59 -17.02
N MET A 47 -8.55 -4.80 -16.62
CA MET A 47 -9.39 -5.98 -16.80
C MET A 47 -10.68 -5.80 -15.99
N GLY A 48 -11.84 -6.03 -16.63
CA GLY A 48 -13.15 -5.80 -16.03
C GLY A 48 -13.70 -4.37 -16.15
N LYS A 49 -13.00 -3.47 -16.88
CA LYS A 49 -13.34 -2.03 -17.01
C LYS A 49 -14.80 -1.71 -17.35
N TYR A 50 -15.50 -2.60 -18.06
CA TYR A 50 -16.89 -2.40 -18.47
C TYR A 50 -17.91 -3.01 -17.48
N GLY A 51 -17.60 -2.98 -16.18
CA GLY A 51 -18.46 -3.51 -15.12
C GLY A 51 -18.50 -5.04 -15.07
N CYS A 52 -17.44 -5.70 -15.53
CA CYS A 52 -17.36 -7.15 -15.61
C CYS A 52 -16.48 -7.70 -14.49
N GLU A 53 -17.08 -8.38 -13.51
CA GLU A 53 -16.31 -9.05 -12.46
C GLU A 53 -15.42 -10.14 -13.06
N SER A 54 -14.17 -10.17 -12.60
CA SER A 54 -13.18 -11.15 -13.04
C SER A 54 -12.32 -11.62 -11.88
N GLU A 55 -11.89 -12.88 -11.94
CA GLU A 55 -11.09 -13.52 -10.90
C GLU A 55 -9.76 -13.98 -11.47
N ILE A 56 -8.67 -13.76 -10.74
CA ILE A 56 -7.34 -14.20 -11.13
C ILE A 56 -6.71 -15.01 -10.00
N PHE A 57 -6.35 -16.25 -10.29
CA PHE A 57 -5.72 -17.19 -9.36
C PHE A 57 -4.23 -17.29 -9.67
N MET A 58 -3.40 -16.83 -8.73
CA MET A 58 -1.93 -16.92 -8.84
C MET A 58 -1.44 -18.32 -8.44
N CYS A 59 -0.48 -18.86 -9.19
CA CYS A 59 0.26 -20.05 -8.77
C CYS A 59 1.31 -19.73 -7.69
N GLU A 60 1.75 -20.75 -6.97
CA GLU A 60 2.69 -20.66 -5.85
C GLU A 60 4.11 -20.23 -6.26
N SER A 61 4.48 -20.41 -7.53
CA SER A 61 5.80 -20.01 -8.02
C SER A 61 5.95 -18.50 -8.25
N ILE A 62 4.85 -17.73 -8.26
CA ILE A 62 4.93 -16.29 -8.53
C ILE A 62 5.53 -15.57 -7.31
N LYS A 63 6.62 -14.84 -7.56
CA LYS A 63 7.37 -14.06 -6.57
C LYS A 63 7.17 -12.56 -6.71
N THR A 64 6.81 -12.09 -7.90
CA THR A 64 6.69 -10.66 -8.19
C THR A 64 5.41 -10.33 -8.95
N ILE A 65 4.74 -9.27 -8.49
CA ILE A 65 3.72 -8.55 -9.26
C ILE A 65 4.40 -7.30 -9.83
N GLU A 66 4.55 -7.22 -11.15
CA GLU A 66 5.23 -6.10 -11.81
C GLU A 66 4.37 -4.83 -11.90
N GLU A 67 4.98 -3.76 -12.40
CA GLU A 67 4.38 -2.43 -12.47
C GLU A 67 3.00 -2.47 -13.14
N TYR A 68 1.98 -1.93 -12.46
CA TYR A 68 0.61 -1.86 -12.94
C TYR A 68 -0.02 -3.19 -13.39
N ALA A 69 0.54 -4.35 -13.00
CA ALA A 69 0.09 -5.65 -13.48
C ALA A 69 -1.44 -5.85 -13.33
N PHE A 70 -2.00 -5.47 -12.17
CA PHE A 70 -3.44 -5.56 -11.89
C PHE A 70 -4.12 -4.19 -11.69
N TYR A 71 -3.49 -3.10 -12.13
CA TYR A 71 -4.02 -1.75 -11.93
C TYR A 71 -5.44 -1.59 -12.48
N GLU A 72 -6.31 -0.95 -11.70
CA GLU A 72 -7.61 -0.46 -12.17
C GLU A 72 -8.09 0.75 -11.37
N GLU A 73 -8.93 1.57 -12.01
CA GLU A 73 -9.58 2.71 -11.33
C GLU A 73 -10.88 2.32 -10.60
N ASN A 74 -11.64 1.34 -11.12
CA ASN A 74 -13.04 1.08 -10.68
C ASN A 74 -13.25 -0.21 -9.86
N GLY A 75 -12.19 -0.96 -9.55
CA GLY A 75 -12.19 -2.05 -8.55
C GLY A 75 -13.15 -3.21 -8.78
N THR A 76 -13.13 -3.85 -9.96
CA THR A 76 -14.00 -4.97 -10.33
C THR A 76 -13.30 -6.34 -10.36
N LYS A 77 -11.98 -6.39 -10.19
CA LYS A 77 -11.19 -7.63 -10.27
C LYS A 77 -10.75 -8.13 -8.91
N LYS A 78 -10.90 -9.44 -8.72
CA LYS A 78 -10.47 -10.18 -7.52
C LYS A 78 -9.19 -10.95 -7.84
N VAL A 79 -8.14 -10.71 -7.07
CA VAL A 79 -6.83 -11.37 -7.21
C VAL A 79 -6.59 -12.23 -5.98
N TYR A 80 -6.43 -13.53 -6.20
CA TYR A 80 -6.08 -14.51 -5.18
C TYR A 80 -4.56 -14.63 -5.14
N LEU A 81 -3.95 -13.96 -4.17
CA LEU A 81 -2.50 -13.95 -3.95
C LEU A 81 -2.03 -15.32 -3.43
N ASN A 82 -0.80 -15.70 -3.79
CA ASN A 82 -0.15 -16.88 -3.22
C ASN A 82 0.65 -16.52 -1.96
N ASN A 83 1.01 -17.52 -1.15
CA ASN A 83 1.73 -17.31 0.12
C ASN A 83 3.24 -17.08 -0.04
N ASN A 84 3.77 -17.21 -1.26
CA ASN A 84 5.18 -17.10 -1.62
C ASN A 84 5.54 -15.75 -2.28
N LEU A 85 4.59 -14.83 -2.43
CA LEU A 85 4.75 -13.52 -3.06
C LEU A 85 5.69 -12.61 -2.26
N GLU A 86 6.77 -12.15 -2.88
CA GLU A 86 7.81 -11.38 -2.18
C GLU A 86 7.78 -9.88 -2.50
N ARG A 87 7.26 -9.51 -3.67
CA ARG A 87 7.40 -8.16 -4.21
C ARG A 87 6.17 -7.71 -4.98
N ILE A 88 5.68 -6.52 -4.64
CA ILE A 88 4.65 -5.82 -5.41
C ILE A 88 5.24 -4.50 -5.86
N GLU A 89 5.38 -4.34 -7.17
CA GLU A 89 5.93 -3.13 -7.77
C GLU A 89 4.91 -1.99 -7.77
N LYS A 90 5.36 -0.85 -8.30
CA LYS A 90 4.54 0.36 -8.39
C LYS A 90 3.18 0.07 -9.02
N SER A 91 2.12 0.43 -8.30
CA SER A 91 0.73 0.22 -8.70
C SER A 91 0.33 -1.22 -9.04
N GLY A 92 1.09 -2.22 -8.59
CA GLY A 92 0.88 -3.63 -8.97
C GLY A 92 -0.50 -4.19 -8.62
N LEU A 93 -1.06 -3.80 -7.47
CA LEU A 93 -2.39 -4.19 -6.99
C LEU A 93 -3.33 -2.98 -6.79
N TYR A 94 -3.00 -1.82 -7.36
CA TYR A 94 -3.82 -0.62 -7.19
C TYR A 94 -5.24 -0.86 -7.72
N GLY A 95 -6.23 -0.68 -6.84
CA GLY A 95 -7.65 -0.86 -7.16
C GLY A 95 -8.12 -2.32 -7.20
N ALA A 96 -7.22 -3.30 -7.21
CA ALA A 96 -7.59 -4.71 -7.20
C ALA A 96 -8.12 -5.13 -5.83
N ALA A 97 -9.15 -5.97 -5.80
CA ALA A 97 -9.60 -6.63 -4.58
C ALA A 97 -8.77 -7.89 -4.31
N TYR A 98 -8.30 -8.06 -3.09
CA TYR A 98 -7.60 -9.27 -2.63
C TYR A 98 -8.01 -9.57 -1.18
N SER A 99 -7.87 -10.83 -0.77
CA SER A 99 -8.20 -11.25 0.59
C SER A 99 -7.20 -10.68 1.58
N ASP A 100 -6.01 -11.26 1.76
CA ASP A 100 -4.99 -10.80 2.70
C ASP A 100 -3.63 -10.66 2.01
N LEU A 101 -2.79 -9.76 2.56
CA LEU A 101 -1.40 -9.67 2.13
C LEU A 101 -0.60 -10.79 2.80
N PRO A 102 0.10 -11.65 2.03
CA PRO A 102 0.94 -12.69 2.62
C PRO A 102 2.16 -12.09 3.33
N ASP A 103 2.53 -12.69 4.47
CA ASP A 103 3.67 -12.24 5.28
C ASP A 103 5.03 -12.41 4.58
N SER A 104 5.09 -13.15 3.46
CA SER A 104 6.29 -13.31 2.64
C SER A 104 6.68 -12.05 1.86
N ILE A 105 5.80 -11.05 1.76
CA ILE A 105 6.09 -9.79 1.07
C ILE A 105 7.19 -9.03 1.81
N LYS A 106 8.25 -8.71 1.07
CA LYS A 106 9.42 -7.93 1.53
C LYS A 106 9.43 -6.51 0.96
N TYR A 107 8.71 -6.27 -0.13
CA TYR A 107 8.74 -4.99 -0.84
C TYR A 107 7.37 -4.59 -1.36
N LEU A 108 6.98 -3.36 -1.02
CA LEU A 108 5.84 -2.66 -1.57
C LEU A 108 6.32 -1.38 -2.27
N GLY A 109 6.08 -1.28 -3.57
CA GLY A 109 6.44 -0.12 -4.39
C GLY A 109 5.50 1.07 -4.21
N SER A 110 5.76 2.14 -4.96
CA SER A 110 4.90 3.34 -4.88
C SER A 110 3.48 3.03 -5.35
N ASN A 111 2.45 3.46 -4.61
CA ASN A 111 1.04 3.17 -4.93
C ASN A 111 0.72 1.68 -5.10
N SER A 112 1.54 0.75 -4.60
CA SER A 112 1.42 -0.68 -4.92
C SER A 112 0.07 -1.27 -4.53
N LEU A 113 -0.53 -0.81 -3.43
CA LEU A 113 -1.84 -1.24 -2.96
C LEU A 113 -2.92 -0.20 -3.28
N GLY A 114 -2.56 1.09 -3.32
CA GLY A 114 -3.49 2.17 -3.63
C GLY A 114 -4.61 2.26 -2.60
N TYR A 115 -5.84 2.45 -3.09
CA TYR A 115 -7.05 2.34 -2.28
C TYR A 115 -7.28 0.89 -1.87
N ALA A 116 -7.12 0.60 -0.59
CA ALA A 116 -7.49 -0.72 -0.10
C ALA A 116 -9.03 -0.83 -0.09
N SER A 117 -9.56 -1.83 -0.80
CA SER A 117 -11.00 -2.16 -0.80
C SER A 117 -11.50 -2.62 0.58
N LYS A 118 -10.58 -2.90 1.50
CA LYS A 118 -10.82 -3.22 2.90
C LYS A 118 -9.85 -2.48 3.81
N GLN A 119 -10.21 -2.27 5.07
CA GLN A 119 -9.30 -1.65 6.03
C GLN A 119 -8.14 -2.59 6.35
N ILE A 120 -6.92 -2.20 5.97
CA ILE A 120 -5.68 -2.89 6.34
C ILE A 120 -5.18 -2.29 7.65
N THR A 121 -5.05 -3.14 8.67
CA THR A 121 -4.62 -2.73 10.03
C THR A 121 -3.20 -3.16 10.38
N LYS A 122 -2.60 -4.07 9.59
CA LYS A 122 -1.22 -4.53 9.74
C LYS A 122 -0.57 -4.75 8.37
N LEU A 123 0.68 -4.32 8.24
CA LEU A 123 1.53 -4.64 7.09
C LEU A 123 2.20 -6.02 7.25
N PRO A 124 2.59 -6.70 6.15
CA PRO A 124 3.26 -8.00 6.18
C PRO A 124 4.43 -8.07 7.16
N GLU A 125 4.55 -9.19 7.88
CA GLU A 125 5.54 -9.34 8.96
C GLU A 125 6.98 -9.18 8.48
N ASN A 126 7.33 -9.73 7.30
CA ASN A 126 8.68 -9.68 6.74
C ASN A 126 8.93 -8.48 5.82
N LEU A 127 8.05 -7.47 5.85
CA LEU A 127 8.17 -6.30 5.00
C LEU A 127 9.45 -5.51 5.34
N GLU A 128 10.28 -5.24 4.35
CA GLU A 128 11.54 -4.50 4.53
C GLU A 128 11.46 -3.07 3.95
N TYR A 129 10.70 -2.87 2.88
CA TYR A 129 10.60 -1.61 2.15
C TYR A 129 9.16 -1.21 1.85
N ILE A 130 8.84 0.07 2.12
CA ILE A 130 7.53 0.69 1.83
C ILE A 130 7.73 1.94 0.96
N GLY A 131 7.18 1.90 -0.25
CA GLY A 131 7.23 2.98 -1.23
C GLY A 131 6.27 4.13 -0.94
N GLU A 132 6.37 5.19 -1.75
CA GLU A 132 5.53 6.38 -1.66
C GLU A 132 4.06 6.08 -1.96
N HIS A 133 3.15 6.57 -1.11
CA HIS A 133 1.71 6.37 -1.22
C HIS A 133 1.32 4.89 -1.43
N CYS A 134 2.09 3.96 -0.87
CA CYS A 134 1.88 2.52 -1.00
C CYS A 134 0.42 2.12 -0.74
N LEU A 135 -0.18 2.71 0.29
CA LEU A 135 -1.51 2.40 0.80
C LEU A 135 -2.26 3.67 1.20
N THR A 136 -3.53 3.75 0.83
CA THR A 136 -4.48 4.76 1.32
C THR A 136 -5.45 4.13 2.31
N LEU A 137 -5.64 4.78 3.47
CA LEU A 137 -6.56 4.39 4.53
C LEU A 137 -7.56 5.52 4.82
N TYR A 138 -8.76 5.18 5.30
CA TYR A 138 -9.76 6.18 5.70
C TYR A 138 -9.66 6.59 7.19
N GLY A 139 -8.85 5.88 7.97
CA GLY A 139 -8.75 6.07 9.41
C GLY A 139 -7.99 4.94 10.09
N GLY A 140 -7.75 5.10 11.39
CA GLY A 140 -7.09 4.10 12.22
C GLY A 140 -5.56 4.08 12.12
N LYS A 141 -4.95 3.24 12.96
CA LYS A 141 -3.52 3.01 12.98
C LYS A 141 -3.11 1.80 12.17
N ILE A 142 -1.97 1.88 11.52
CA ILE A 142 -1.33 0.77 10.79
C ILE A 142 -0.17 0.20 11.58
N LYS A 143 -0.17 -1.12 11.79
CA LYS A 143 0.95 -1.81 12.44
C LYS A 143 2.12 -2.01 11.46
N VAL A 144 3.30 -1.61 11.91
CA VAL A 144 4.57 -1.73 11.17
C VAL A 144 5.50 -2.65 11.94
N SER A 145 5.95 -3.73 11.32
CA SER A 145 6.78 -4.74 11.98
C SER A 145 8.22 -4.25 12.26
N SER A 146 8.95 -5.04 13.03
CA SER A 146 10.36 -4.78 13.34
C SER A 146 11.30 -4.92 12.13
N HIS A 147 10.85 -5.59 11.06
CA HIS A 147 11.63 -5.85 9.85
C HIS A 147 11.69 -4.68 8.87
N VAL A 148 10.80 -3.69 9.00
CA VAL A 148 10.77 -2.53 8.09
C VAL A 148 12.03 -1.70 8.28
N LYS A 149 12.86 -1.66 7.23
CA LYS A 149 14.16 -0.97 7.20
C LYS A 149 14.06 0.41 6.59
N LYS A 150 13.15 0.59 5.62
CA LYS A 150 13.00 1.83 4.88
C LYS A 150 11.55 2.08 4.48
N MET A 151 11.12 3.31 4.71
CA MET A 151 9.79 3.79 4.40
C MET A 151 9.89 5.19 3.77
N ALA A 152 9.12 5.45 2.72
CA ALA A 152 8.94 6.80 2.19
C ALA A 152 8.27 7.71 3.23
N VAL A 153 8.54 9.03 3.20
CA VAL A 153 7.96 9.99 4.16
C VAL A 153 6.42 9.95 4.15
N ASN A 154 5.84 9.81 2.97
CA ASN A 154 4.42 9.73 2.67
C ASN A 154 4.03 8.30 2.25
N ALA A 155 4.57 7.28 2.92
CA ALA A 155 4.32 5.90 2.53
C ALA A 155 2.85 5.48 2.67
N ILE A 156 2.16 5.97 3.70
CA ILE A 156 0.74 5.73 3.94
C ILE A 156 0.02 7.06 3.88
N VAL A 157 -1.09 7.10 3.13
CA VAL A 157 -1.96 8.27 3.00
C VAL A 157 -3.22 8.00 3.81
N TRP A 158 -3.66 8.99 4.59
CA TRP A 158 -4.97 8.95 5.22
C TRP A 158 -5.91 9.94 4.54
N GLU A 159 -6.96 9.42 3.91
CA GLU A 159 -8.07 10.24 3.41
C GLU A 159 -9.07 10.42 4.55
N CYS A 160 -9.00 11.60 5.20
CA CYS A 160 -9.61 11.91 6.48
C CYS A 160 -11.09 11.51 6.64
N THR A 161 -11.38 10.80 7.73
CA THR A 161 -12.56 11.07 8.57
C THR A 161 -12.11 11.93 9.76
N ASN A 162 -12.83 13.02 10.05
CA ASN A 162 -12.46 14.00 11.09
C ASN A 162 -12.52 13.45 12.54
N SER A 163 -12.77 12.15 12.74
CA SER A 163 -13.03 11.54 14.04
C SER A 163 -11.99 10.51 14.49
N ASP A 164 -11.16 10.00 13.59
CA ASP A 164 -10.37 8.79 13.88
C ASP A 164 -8.91 9.10 14.16
N VAL A 165 -8.33 8.37 15.12
CA VAL A 165 -6.88 8.40 15.39
C VAL A 165 -6.17 7.75 14.21
N GLN A 166 -5.33 8.51 13.52
CA GLN A 166 -4.63 8.10 12.31
C GLN A 166 -3.14 7.99 12.58
N GLY A 167 -2.48 6.97 12.05
CA GLY A 167 -1.02 6.94 12.06
C GLY A 167 -0.44 5.55 12.25
N TYR A 168 0.73 5.50 12.87
CA TYR A 168 1.56 4.31 12.91
C TYR A 168 1.58 3.67 14.30
N GLU A 169 1.59 2.35 14.34
CA GLU A 169 1.95 1.54 15.50
C GLU A 169 3.20 0.73 15.13
N VAL A 170 4.38 1.32 15.38
CA VAL A 170 5.66 0.70 15.04
C VAL A 170 6.07 -0.27 16.15
N ASP A 171 6.47 -1.47 15.77
CA ASP A 171 7.04 -2.45 16.70
C ASP A 171 8.20 -1.84 17.49
N LYS A 172 8.19 -2.03 18.82
CA LYS A 172 9.20 -1.49 19.75
C LYS A 172 10.64 -1.93 19.39
N ASN A 173 10.79 -3.08 18.74
CA ASN A 173 12.06 -3.66 18.32
C ASN A 173 12.52 -3.17 16.94
N ASN A 174 11.72 -2.37 16.22
CA ASN A 174 12.15 -1.78 14.96
C ASN A 174 13.40 -0.91 15.18
N LEU A 175 14.44 -1.13 14.39
CA LEU A 175 15.74 -0.48 14.56
C LEU A 175 15.81 0.92 13.93
N TYR A 176 14.86 1.27 13.07
CA TYR A 176 14.91 2.47 12.21
C TYR A 176 13.84 3.51 12.56
N TYR A 177 12.68 3.05 13.04
CA TYR A 177 11.52 3.87 13.30
C TYR A 177 10.97 3.65 14.71
N LYS A 178 10.20 4.62 15.19
CA LYS A 178 9.33 4.49 16.36
C LYS A 178 8.07 5.32 16.15
N SER A 179 7.01 4.97 16.87
CA SER A 179 5.82 5.81 16.99
C SER A 179 5.49 6.11 18.44
N ASP A 180 4.68 7.15 18.66
CA ASP A 180 4.14 7.49 19.97
C ASP A 180 2.66 7.06 20.12
N SER A 181 2.05 7.40 21.25
CA SER A 181 0.64 7.11 21.53
C SER A 181 -0.33 7.81 20.58
N ASN A 182 0.07 8.93 19.96
CA ASN A 182 -0.73 9.62 18.96
C ASN A 182 -0.63 8.92 17.60
N GLY A 183 0.39 8.09 17.37
CA GLY A 183 0.64 7.44 16.09
C GLY A 183 1.53 8.27 15.17
N TRP A 184 2.20 9.30 15.70
CA TRP A 184 3.20 10.04 14.95
C TRP A 184 4.42 9.17 14.72
N LEU A 185 5.10 9.38 13.60
CA LEU A 185 6.20 8.53 13.15
C LEU A 185 7.51 9.30 13.19
N TYR A 186 8.51 8.68 13.80
CA TYR A 186 9.83 9.27 13.96
C TYR A 186 10.92 8.32 13.47
N SER A 187 12.12 8.85 13.25
CA SER A 187 13.33 8.03 13.30
C SER A 187 13.51 7.44 14.69
N LYS A 188 14.21 6.30 14.80
CA LYS A 188 14.41 5.60 16.07
C LYS A 188 15.01 6.52 17.16
N ASP A 189 15.99 7.35 16.78
CA ASP A 189 16.61 8.34 17.66
C ASP A 189 15.68 9.51 18.05
N GLY A 190 14.53 9.67 17.39
CA GLY A 190 13.57 10.76 17.60
C GLY A 190 13.94 12.09 16.95
N LYS A 191 15.07 12.17 16.21
CA LYS A 191 15.55 13.43 15.63
C LYS A 191 14.80 13.86 14.37
N LYS A 192 14.08 12.95 13.72
CA LYS A 192 13.30 13.20 12.50
C LYS A 192 11.83 12.86 12.76
N LEU A 193 10.93 13.78 12.44
CA LEU A 193 9.50 13.57 12.39
C LEU A 193 9.07 13.37 10.93
N PHE A 194 8.60 12.16 10.62
CA PHE A 194 8.18 11.76 9.28
C PHE A 194 6.68 11.93 9.07
N TYR A 195 5.88 11.62 10.09
CA TYR A 195 4.43 11.76 10.04
C TYR A 195 3.89 12.32 11.35
N ALA A 196 2.98 13.27 11.23
CA ALA A 196 2.16 13.77 12.32
C ALA A 196 0.80 14.20 11.75
N TYR A 197 -0.22 14.18 12.58
CA TYR A 197 -1.52 14.74 12.23
C TYR A 197 -2.05 15.58 13.38
N ARG A 198 -2.85 16.60 13.06
CA ARG A 198 -3.52 17.42 14.08
C ARG A 198 -4.60 16.60 14.76
N LEU A 199 -4.51 16.45 16.08
CA LEU A 199 -5.56 15.81 16.87
C LEU A 199 -6.85 16.65 16.80
N PRO A 200 -8.04 16.04 16.66
CA PRO A 200 -9.31 16.78 16.57
C PRO A 200 -9.58 17.72 17.76
N SER A 201 -9.03 17.39 18.94
CA SER A 201 -9.18 18.16 20.17
C SER A 201 -8.17 19.28 20.35
N GLU A 202 -7.17 19.41 19.47
CA GLU A 202 -6.06 20.36 19.63
C GLU A 202 -6.03 21.37 18.50
N ASN A 203 -5.89 22.65 18.87
CA ASN A 203 -5.83 23.74 17.90
C ASN A 203 -4.46 23.83 17.21
N ASN A 204 -3.38 23.45 17.91
CA ASN A 204 -2.00 23.60 17.43
C ASN A 204 -1.23 22.28 17.59
N VAL A 205 -0.30 22.02 16.66
CA VAL A 205 0.67 20.92 16.78
C VAL A 205 1.99 21.49 17.31
N VAL A 206 2.45 20.96 18.44
CA VAL A 206 3.75 21.34 19.03
C VAL A 206 4.80 20.33 18.61
N ILE A 207 5.92 20.81 18.04
CA ILE A 207 7.04 19.94 17.68
C ILE A 207 7.66 19.36 18.96
N PRO A 208 7.74 18.02 19.11
CA PRO A 208 8.30 17.41 20.30
C PRO A 208 9.76 17.79 20.54
N LYS A 209 10.15 17.88 21.82
CA LYS A 209 11.52 18.17 22.25
C LYS A 209 12.52 17.18 21.63
N GLY A 210 13.65 17.68 21.13
CA GLY A 210 14.69 16.86 20.51
C GLY A 210 14.48 16.49 19.03
N VAL A 211 13.34 16.83 18.43
CA VAL A 211 13.15 16.73 16.97
C VAL A 211 13.96 17.83 16.28
N GLU A 212 14.88 17.45 15.41
CA GLU A 212 15.75 18.37 14.66
C GLU A 212 15.24 18.63 13.24
N LYS A 213 14.48 17.68 12.66
CA LYS A 213 14.00 17.73 11.27
C LYS A 213 12.53 17.30 11.17
N VAL A 214 11.74 18.07 10.43
CA VAL A 214 10.33 17.76 10.13
C VAL A 214 10.15 17.65 8.61
N TYR A 215 9.50 16.58 8.14
CA TYR A 215 9.19 16.39 6.74
C TYR A 215 7.74 16.77 6.43
N LYS A 216 7.55 17.92 5.75
CA LYS A 216 6.23 18.52 5.52
C LYS A 216 5.25 17.59 4.81
N LYS A 217 5.72 16.78 3.84
CA LYS A 217 4.87 15.87 3.05
C LYS A 217 4.14 14.81 3.85
N GLY A 218 4.66 14.40 5.01
CA GLY A 218 4.00 13.41 5.87
C GLY A 218 3.21 14.04 7.01
N VAL A 219 3.19 15.38 7.12
CA VAL A 219 2.45 16.06 8.19
C VAL A 219 1.14 16.62 7.65
N TYR A 220 0.05 16.06 8.14
CA TYR A 220 -1.32 16.42 7.72
C TYR A 220 -1.94 17.35 8.76
N MET A 221 -1.83 18.65 8.49
CA MET A 221 -2.36 19.71 9.34
C MET A 221 -3.15 20.69 8.47
N TYR A 222 -4.42 20.90 8.82
CA TYR A 222 -5.23 21.96 8.23
C TYR A 222 -4.80 23.30 8.84
N GLY A 223 -3.89 24.03 8.17
CA GLY A 223 -3.36 25.33 8.61
C GLY A 223 -1.83 25.39 8.66
N ASP A 224 -1.26 26.60 8.66
CA ASP A 224 0.19 26.89 8.61
C ASP A 224 0.92 26.75 9.98
N ASP A 225 0.32 26.05 10.95
CA ASP A 225 0.62 26.25 12.37
C ASP A 225 1.47 25.14 13.00
N PHE A 226 2.79 25.19 12.80
CA PHE A 226 3.70 24.67 13.82
C PHE A 226 4.02 25.80 14.78
N ALA A 227 3.53 25.73 16.01
CA ALA A 227 4.10 26.55 17.07
C ALA A 227 5.56 26.13 17.23
N PRO A 228 6.55 27.04 17.09
CA PRO A 228 7.95 26.66 17.22
C PRO A 228 8.20 26.10 18.62
N GLY A 229 8.56 24.82 18.67
CA GLY A 229 9.20 24.20 19.83
C GLY A 229 10.68 24.59 19.89
N GLU A 230 11.55 23.66 20.31
CA GLU A 230 13.00 23.83 20.15
C GLU A 230 13.38 23.99 18.65
N LYS A 231 14.56 24.58 18.38
CA LYS A 231 15.06 24.87 17.02
C LYS A 231 15.01 23.60 16.12
N SER A 232 14.06 23.54 15.19
CA SER A 232 13.92 22.45 14.21
C SER A 232 13.88 22.99 12.78
N LYS A 233 14.32 22.19 11.80
CA LYS A 233 14.29 22.53 10.37
C LYS A 233 13.14 21.82 9.67
N ILE A 234 12.33 22.57 8.92
CA ILE A 234 11.23 22.02 8.11
C ILE A 234 11.74 21.78 6.68
N PHE A 235 11.49 20.59 6.14
CA PHE A 235 11.87 20.18 4.79
C PHE A 235 10.61 19.91 3.95
N ASN A 236 10.66 20.31 2.68
CA ASN A 236 9.63 20.00 1.68
C ASN A 236 9.83 18.61 1.07
#